data_AF-A0A699RKG1-F1
#
_entry.id   AF-A0A699RKG1-F1
#
_cell.length_a   1.000
_cell.length_b   1.000
_cell.length_c   1.000
_cell.angle_alpha   90.00
_cell.angle_beta   90.00
_cell.angle_gamma   90.00
#
_symmetry.space_group_name_H-M   'P 1'
#
loop_
_entity.id
_entity.type
_entity.pdbx_description
1 polymer ?
#
loop_
_entity_poly.entity_id
_entity_poly.type
_entity_poly.pdbx_seq_one_letter_code
_entity_poly.pdbx_strand_id
1 'polypeptide(L)'
;EGTRNRNQARCYNSRGLGHIAKTCTARPKRRDAAYLQTQLLIAQKEETWIQLQAEEFDFMATAGDLDEIVEVSINCILMANLQHASTSGTQHDKAPVLEIKK
;
A
#
# COMPACT_ATOMS: atom_id res chain seq x y z
N GLU A 1 -1.39 36.90 -57.93
CA GLU A 1 -1.04 36.25 -56.66
C GLU A 1 -2.22 35.45 -56.14
N GLY A 2 -1.99 34.25 -55.59
CA GLY A 2 -3.04 33.58 -54.80
C GLY A 2 -3.15 32.06 -55.01
N THR A 3 -2.14 31.27 -54.66
CA THR A 3 -2.29 29.81 -54.52
C THR A 3 -2.16 29.39 -53.06
N ARG A 4 -3.28 29.57 -52.36
CA ARG A 4 -3.82 28.82 -51.21
C ARG A 4 -2.85 27.84 -50.51
N ASN A 5 -2.15 28.38 -49.52
CA ASN A 5 -1.52 27.68 -48.41
C ASN A 5 -2.59 27.04 -47.49
N ARG A 6 -3.13 25.89 -47.88
CA ARG A 6 -3.99 25.07 -47.02
C ARG A 6 -3.69 23.62 -47.37
N ASN A 7 -3.41 22.80 -46.37
CA ASN A 7 -3.40 21.32 -46.38
C ASN A 7 -2.03 20.62 -46.25
N GLN A 8 -0.94 21.31 -45.89
CA GLN A 8 0.32 20.64 -45.51
C GLN A 8 0.35 20.30 -44.00
N ALA A 9 -0.72 19.72 -43.47
CA ALA A 9 -0.69 19.15 -42.12
C ALA A 9 0.05 17.80 -42.16
N ARG A 10 1.12 17.64 -41.37
CA ARG A 10 1.86 16.37 -41.25
C ARG A 10 1.01 15.37 -40.46
N CYS A 11 0.70 14.23 -41.06
CA CYS A 11 0.09 13.12 -40.32
C CYS A 11 1.17 12.43 -39.48
N TYR A 12 1.04 12.48 -38.15
CA TYR A 12 2.01 11.92 -37.20
C TYR A 12 2.10 10.37 -37.24
N ASN A 13 1.12 9.72 -37.88
CA ASN A 13 0.97 8.26 -37.87
C ASN A 13 1.38 7.56 -39.17
N SER A 14 1.68 8.32 -40.23
CA SER A 14 2.08 7.78 -41.55
C SER A 14 3.49 8.27 -41.92
N ARG A 15 4.33 7.39 -42.49
CA ARG A 15 5.72 7.69 -42.90
C ARG A 15 5.86 8.68 -44.08
N GLY A 16 4.83 9.47 -44.41
CA GLY A 16 4.80 10.33 -45.59
C GLY A 16 4.26 11.73 -45.30
N LEU A 17 4.85 12.74 -45.92
CA LEU A 17 4.37 14.13 -45.94
C LEU A 17 3.08 14.19 -46.78
N GLY A 18 1.96 14.56 -46.15
CA GLY A 18 0.73 14.94 -46.85
C GLY A 18 -0.54 14.35 -46.24
N HIS A 19 -1.53 15.22 -46.08
CA HIS A 19 -2.95 15.01 -45.79
C HIS A 19 -3.43 15.18 -44.33
N ILE A 20 -4.54 15.94 -44.24
CA ILE A 20 -5.35 16.20 -43.04
C ILE A 20 -5.88 14.86 -42.53
N ALA A 21 -5.81 14.65 -41.21
CA ALA A 21 -6.12 13.42 -40.49
C ALA A 21 -7.45 12.72 -40.86
N LYS A 22 -8.40 13.41 -41.50
CA LYS A 22 -9.71 12.87 -41.91
C LYS A 22 -9.67 11.92 -43.12
N THR A 23 -8.64 11.97 -43.96
CA THR A 23 -8.52 11.14 -45.19
C THR A 23 -7.28 10.25 -45.21
N CYS A 24 -6.63 10.04 -44.06
CA CYS A 24 -5.45 9.18 -44.00
C CYS A 24 -5.86 7.71 -44.15
N THR A 25 -5.71 7.15 -45.35
CA THR A 25 -5.85 5.71 -45.66
C THR A 25 -4.60 4.92 -45.29
N ALA A 26 -3.55 5.59 -44.82
CA ALA A 26 -2.36 4.93 -44.31
C ALA A 26 -2.72 4.11 -43.07
N ARG A 27 -2.36 2.83 -43.11
CA ARG A 27 -2.63 1.89 -42.02
C ARG A 27 -2.06 2.45 -40.71
N PRO A 28 -2.82 2.46 -39.59
CA PRO A 28 -2.26 2.78 -38.27
C PRO A 28 -0.98 1.98 -38.07
N LYS A 29 0.08 2.59 -37.52
CA LYS A 29 1.38 1.93 -37.30
C LYS A 29 1.11 0.50 -36.83
N ARG A 30 1.33 -0.48 -37.71
CA ARG A 30 1.23 -1.88 -37.33
C ARG A 30 2.33 -2.07 -36.30
N ARG A 31 1.93 -2.20 -35.04
CA ARG A 31 2.81 -2.65 -33.98
C ARG A 31 3.30 -4.01 -34.41
N ASP A 32 4.61 -4.12 -34.63
CA ASP A 32 5.20 -5.40 -34.96
C ASP A 32 5.09 -6.34 -33.74
N ALA A 33 5.31 -7.63 -33.99
CA ALA A 33 5.23 -8.63 -32.93
C ALA A 33 6.22 -8.34 -31.79
N ALA A 34 7.40 -7.81 -32.11
CA ALA A 34 8.45 -7.45 -31.14
C ALA A 34 8.00 -6.33 -30.18
N TYR A 35 7.32 -5.30 -30.71
CA TYR A 35 6.74 -4.23 -29.90
C TYR A 35 5.64 -4.76 -28.99
N LEU A 36 4.72 -5.59 -29.50
CA LEU A 36 3.65 -6.16 -28.69
C LEU A 36 4.19 -7.08 -27.58
N GLN A 37 5.22 -7.87 -27.89
CA GLN A 37 5.88 -8.73 -26.92
C GLN A 37 6.55 -7.92 -25.81
N THR A 38 7.24 -6.83 -26.16
CA THR A 38 7.87 -5.93 -25.18
C THR A 38 6.81 -5.28 -24.27
N GLN A 39 5.71 -4.81 -24.85
CA GLN A 39 4.63 -4.20 -24.06
C GLN A 39 3.97 -5.19 -23.10
N LEU A 40 3.80 -6.45 -23.52
CA LEU A 40 3.26 -7.48 -22.65
C LEU A 40 4.20 -7.76 -21.46
N LEU A 41 5.51 -7.87 -21.73
CA LEU A 41 6.49 -8.10 -20.67
C LEU A 41 6.54 -6.95 -19.66
N ILE A 42 6.42 -5.71 -20.13
CA ILE A 42 6.34 -4.52 -19.26
C ILE A 42 5.07 -4.59 -18.40
N ALA A 43 3.91 -4.88 -18.99
CA ALA A 43 2.65 -4.97 -18.26
C ALA A 43 2.68 -6.07 -17.19
N GLN A 44 3.24 -7.24 -17.51
CA GLN A 44 3.41 -8.34 -16.54
C GLN A 44 4.30 -7.92 -15.37
N LYS A 45 5.42 -7.23 -15.67
CA LYS A 45 6.32 -6.74 -14.62
C LYS A 45 5.62 -5.71 -13.72
N GLU A 46 4.88 -4.77 -14.31
CA GLU A 46 4.09 -3.78 -13.56
C GLU A 46 3.03 -4.45 -12.68
N GLU A 47 2.29 -5.44 -13.19
CA GLU A 47 1.32 -6.18 -12.38
C GLU A 47 1.98 -6.90 -11.20
N THR A 48 3.09 -7.61 -11.43
CA THR A 48 3.82 -8.29 -10.33
C THR A 48 4.35 -7.31 -9.29
N TRP A 49 4.80 -6.13 -9.72
CA TRP A 49 5.26 -5.08 -8.83
C TRP A 49 4.13 -4.51 -7.98
N ILE A 50 2.97 -4.23 -8.60
CA ILE A 50 1.77 -3.74 -7.89
C ILE A 50 1.31 -4.77 -6.85
N GLN A 51 1.32 -6.06 -7.20
CA GLN A 51 0.93 -7.12 -6.28
C GLN A 51 1.87 -7.22 -5.08
N LEU A 52 3.19 -7.17 -5.31
CA LEU A 52 4.18 -7.17 -4.23
C LEU A 52 4.02 -5.96 -3.31
N GLN A 53 3.79 -4.78 -3.88
CA GLN A 53 3.62 -3.55 -3.12
C GLN A 53 2.35 -3.57 -2.26
N ALA A 54 1.29 -4.24 -2.72
CA ALA A 54 0.07 -4.45 -1.94
C ALA A 54 0.30 -5.40 -0.76
N GLU A 55 1.05 -6.49 -0.97
CA GLU A 55 1.42 -7.43 0.09
C GLU A 55 2.32 -6.78 1.15
N GLU A 56 3.29 -5.97 0.72
CA GLU A 56 4.15 -5.20 1.64
C GLU A 56 3.32 -4.23 2.51
N PHE A 57 2.35 -3.54 1.92
CA PHE A 57 1.47 -2.65 2.66
C PHE A 57 0.59 -3.39 3.69
N ASP A 58 0.02 -4.53 3.31
CA ASP A 58 -0.78 -5.38 4.21
C ASP A 58 0.06 -5.91 5.37
N PHE A 59 1.28 -6.39 5.07
CA PHE A 59 2.22 -6.83 6.09
C PHE A 59 2.54 -5.71 7.09
N MET A 60 2.82 -4.49 6.60
CA MET A 60 3.09 -3.35 7.48
C MET A 60 1.88 -2.94 8.33
N ALA A 61 0.65 -3.06 7.80
CA ALA A 61 -0.57 -2.82 8.57
C ALA A 61 -0.72 -3.84 9.71
N THR A 62 -0.57 -5.14 9.42
CA THR A 62 -0.65 -6.20 10.44
C THR A 62 0.43 -6.09 11.50
N ALA A 63 1.64 -5.65 11.13
CA ALA A 63 2.72 -5.40 12.07
C ALA A 63 2.39 -4.24 13.04
N GLY A 64 1.73 -3.19 12.55
CA GLY A 64 1.24 -2.09 13.39
C GLY A 64 0.18 -2.53 14.39
N ASP A 65 -0.80 -3.32 13.94
CA ASP A 65 -1.84 -3.87 14.82
C ASP A 65 -1.24 -4.75 15.94
N LEU A 66 -0.19 -5.54 15.61
CA LEU A 66 0.50 -6.36 16.60
C LEU A 66 1.23 -5.52 17.64
N ASP A 67 1.86 -4.40 17.25
CA ASP A 67 2.55 -3.49 18.17
C ASP A 67 1.57 -2.87 19.17
N GLU A 68 0.41 -2.40 18.70
CA GLU A 68 -0.66 -1.88 19.56
C GLU A 68 -1.16 -2.94 20.56
N ILE A 69 -1.36 -4.18 20.10
CA ILE A 69 -1.77 -5.30 20.98
C ILE A 69 -0.72 -5.57 22.05
N VAL A 70 0.57 -5.55 21.69
CA VAL A 70 1.67 -5.75 22.65
C VAL A 70 1.71 -4.63 23.67
N GLU A 71 1.55 -3.37 23.27
CA GLU A 71 1.50 -2.23 24.18
C GLU A 71 0.35 -2.36 25.19
N VAL A 72 -0.86 -2.68 24.71
CA VAL A 72 -2.03 -2.90 25.56
C VAL A 72 -1.80 -4.07 26.52
N SER A 73 -1.15 -5.14 26.07
CA SER A 73 -0.80 -6.29 26.92
C SER A 73 0.16 -5.91 28.05
N ILE A 74 1.21 -5.15 27.75
CA ILE A 74 2.18 -4.66 28.74
C ILE A 74 1.47 -3.78 29.76
N ASN A 75 0.64 -2.84 29.31
CA ASN A 75 -0.13 -1.95 30.17
C ASN A 75 -1.08 -2.72 31.09
N CYS A 76 -1.75 -3.76 30.57
CA CYS A 76 -2.63 -4.62 31.35
C CYS A 76 -1.88 -5.36 32.48
N ILE A 77 -0.71 -5.93 32.17
CA ILE A 77 0.15 -6.62 33.15
C ILE A 77 0.61 -5.65 34.25
N LEU A 78 1.01 -4.43 33.87
CA LEU A 78 1.44 -3.40 34.83
C LEU A 78 0.31 -3.03 35.80
N MET A 79 -0.90 -2.82 35.31
CA MET A 79 -2.05 -2.51 36.17
C MET A 79 -2.38 -3.65 37.13
N ALA A 80 -2.31 -4.89 36.67
CA ALA A 80 -2.53 -6.06 37.54
C ALA A 80 -1.49 -6.10 38.67
N ASN A 81 -0.21 -5.91 38.36
CA ASN A 81 0.86 -5.89 39.37
C ASN A 81 0.65 -4.76 40.40
N LEU A 82 0.21 -3.59 39.96
CA LEU A 82 -0.08 -2.45 40.86
C LEU A 82 -1.28 -2.74 41.79
N GLN A 83 -2.33 -3.36 41.26
CA GLN A 83 -3.49 -3.79 42.05
C GLN A 83 -3.11 -4.89 43.06
N HIS A 84 -2.29 -5.87 42.65
CA HIS A 84 -1.76 -6.89 43.55
C HIS A 84 -0.91 -6.29 44.67
N ALA A 85 -0.01 -5.34 44.36
CA ALA A 85 0.79 -4.66 45.39
C ALA A 85 -0.09 -3.85 46.36
N SER A 86 -1.13 -3.18 45.85
CA SER A 86 -2.07 -2.40 46.67
C SER A 86 -2.94 -3.27 47.58
N THR A 87 -3.35 -4.45 47.10
CA THR A 87 -4.18 -5.40 47.87
C THR A 87 -3.35 -6.23 48.86
N SER A 88 -2.07 -6.46 48.58
CA SER A 88 -1.14 -7.13 49.50
C SER A 88 -0.90 -6.37 50.81
N GLY A 89 -1.23 -5.06 50.86
CA GLY A 89 -1.06 -4.21 52.05
C GLY A 89 -2.17 -4.31 53.11
N THR A 90 -3.29 -5.01 52.86
CA THR A 90 -4.47 -4.96 53.76
C THR A 90 -4.64 -6.18 54.68
N GLN A 91 -3.78 -7.20 54.62
CA GLN A 91 -3.99 -8.43 55.41
C GLN A 91 -3.08 -8.62 56.65
N HIS A 92 -2.12 -7.73 56.93
CA HIS A 92 -1.14 -7.98 58.00
C HIS A 92 -1.32 -7.19 59.31
N ASP A 93 -2.42 -6.44 59.48
CA ASP A 93 -2.71 -5.71 60.73
C ASP A 93 -4.06 -6.12 61.36
N LYS A 94 -4.27 -7.43 61.51
CA LYS A 94 -5.17 -7.95 62.54
C LYS A 94 -4.40 -8.95 63.36
N ALA A 95 -3.64 -8.43 64.32
CA ALA A 95 -3.07 -9.21 65.40
C ALA A 95 -4.14 -10.14 66.00
N PRO A 96 -3.91 -11.46 66.10
CA PRO A 96 -4.75 -12.27 66.96
C PRO A 96 -4.45 -11.83 68.38
N VAL A 97 -5.35 -11.03 68.96
CA VAL A 97 -5.37 -10.72 70.39
C VAL A 97 -5.56 -12.06 71.13
N LEU A 98 -4.45 -12.74 71.42
CA LEU A 98 -4.45 -13.86 72.37
C LEU A 98 -4.58 -13.24 73.76
N GLU A 99 -5.83 -13.16 74.21
CA GLU A 99 -6.19 -12.96 75.61
C GLU A 99 -5.36 -13.94 76.47
N ILE A 100 -4.32 -13.43 77.15
CA ILE A 100 -3.73 -14.12 78.29
C ILE A 100 -4.69 -13.92 79.46
N LYS A 101 -5.67 -14.84 79.57
CA LYS A 101 -6.42 -15.04 80.82
C LYS A 101 -5.62 -15.98 81.71
N LYS A 102 -4.90 -15.42 82.70
CA LYS A 102 -4.83 -15.84 84.11
C LYS A 102 -3.72 -15.11 84.85
#